data_AF-A0A1Z9SU43-F1
#
_entry.id   AF-A0A1Z9SU43-F1
#
_cell.length_a   1.000
_cell.length_b   1.000
_cell.length_c   1.000
_cell.angle_alpha   90.00
_cell.angle_beta   90.00
_cell.angle_gamma   90.00
#
_symmetry.space_group_name_H-M   'P 1'
#
loop_
_entity.id
_entity.type
_entity.pdbx_description
1 polymer ?
#
loop_
_entity_poly.entity_id
_entity_poly.type
_entity_poly.pdbx_seq_one_letter_code
_entity_poly.pdbx_strand_id
1 'polypeptide(L)'
;MMVPQMHRVVCFFLFLTKLYTQTSVAVVSEKVGTEIDIHENRFYRIFPAEKGFMSAQIIDVGEGNFRIAIVKQIDGKETKVRRYIDQIEFKKIQQKVNQLPAFTEKRKVEMYEGMDFLRAEKIINDIPKPQFIVVNHSENKKLRGTLLKVEDNILHIQGPSLVEKISLSSLDKISFRQSFGKYDKYKNYFFVGTGILGLIGAYSYNSQRAVIYNDYNIPRNDIVFYRYLNGIILGLIFSSEVFDAISTLLTSSETIILSEAEYDKENYN
;
A
#
# COMPACT_ATOMS: atom_id res chain seq x y z
N MET A 1 -49.88 1.57 -70.48
CA MET A 1 -49.24 0.54 -69.62
C MET A 1 -47.97 1.14 -69.00
N MET A 2 -48.02 1.65 -67.77
CA MET A 2 -46.88 2.34 -67.14
C MET A 2 -46.80 2.08 -65.62
N VAL A 3 -47.26 0.91 -65.17
CA VAL A 3 -47.37 0.56 -63.74
C VAL A 3 -46.26 -0.37 -63.18
N PRO A 4 -45.47 -1.15 -63.96
CA PRO A 4 -44.59 -2.17 -63.35
C PRO A 4 -43.26 -1.61 -62.81
N GLN A 5 -42.86 -0.38 -63.14
CA GLN A 5 -41.59 0.19 -62.67
C GLN A 5 -41.68 0.86 -61.30
N MET A 6 -42.83 1.44 -60.90
CA MET A 6 -42.96 2.09 -59.58
C MET A 6 -42.92 1.09 -58.42
N HIS A 7 -43.48 -0.11 -58.57
CA HIS A 7 -43.45 -1.12 -57.51
C HIS A 7 -42.03 -1.62 -57.20
N ARG A 8 -41.15 -1.73 -58.20
CA ARG A 8 -39.76 -2.14 -57.98
C ARG A 8 -38.95 -1.10 -57.21
N VAL A 9 -39.21 0.20 -57.44
CA VAL A 9 -38.53 1.30 -56.73
C VAL A 9 -39.01 1.40 -55.27
N VAL A 10 -40.31 1.21 -55.02
CA VAL A 10 -40.86 1.21 -53.65
C VAL A 10 -40.37 0.00 -52.85
N CYS A 11 -40.30 -1.20 -53.46
CA CYS A 11 -39.71 -2.37 -52.80
C CYS A 11 -38.21 -2.20 -52.50
N PHE A 12 -37.46 -1.51 -53.36
CA PHE A 12 -36.04 -1.23 -53.11
C PHE A 12 -35.85 -0.26 -51.95
N PHE A 13 -36.69 0.77 -51.83
CA PHE A 13 -36.70 1.68 -50.68
C PHE A 13 -37.10 1.00 -49.37
N LEU A 14 -38.04 0.04 -49.40
CA LEU A 14 -38.43 -0.75 -48.23
C LEU A 14 -37.36 -1.77 -47.79
N PHE A 15 -36.42 -2.14 -48.67
CA PHE A 15 -35.25 -2.95 -48.30
C PHE A 15 -34.12 -2.12 -47.68
N LEU A 16 -33.96 -0.85 -48.10
CA LEU A 16 -32.97 0.07 -47.56
C LEU A 16 -33.26 0.50 -46.11
N THR A 17 -34.53 0.56 -45.71
CA THR A 17 -34.91 0.92 -44.32
C THR A 17 -34.57 -0.19 -43.31
N LYS A 18 -34.38 -1.44 -43.75
CA LYS A 18 -33.94 -2.55 -42.87
C LYS A 18 -32.45 -2.50 -42.48
N LEU A 19 -31.65 -1.66 -43.13
CA LEU A 19 -30.20 -1.60 -42.89
C LEU A 19 -29.78 -0.63 -41.78
N TYR A 20 -30.71 0.15 -41.22
CA TYR A 20 -30.46 0.96 -40.04
C TYR A 20 -30.89 0.22 -38.77
N THR A 21 -30.18 -0.86 -38.43
CA THR A 21 -30.25 -1.42 -37.08
C THR A 21 -29.64 -0.40 -36.12
N GLN A 22 -30.47 0.31 -35.36
CA GLN A 22 -30.03 1.17 -34.27
C GLN A 22 -29.34 0.28 -33.23
N THR A 23 -28.02 0.38 -33.09
CA THR A 23 -27.30 -0.30 -32.01
C THR A 23 -27.64 0.38 -30.70
N SER A 24 -28.58 -0.22 -29.97
CA SER A 24 -28.98 0.17 -28.62
C SER A 24 -27.84 -0.08 -27.64
N VAL A 25 -27.33 0.96 -26.97
CA VAL A 25 -26.36 0.80 -25.88
C VAL A 25 -27.13 0.55 -24.60
N ALA A 26 -26.88 -0.59 -23.96
CA ALA A 26 -27.52 -0.97 -22.71
C ALA A 26 -26.83 -0.26 -21.53
N VAL A 27 -27.59 0.54 -20.79
CA VAL A 27 -27.10 1.22 -19.59
C VAL A 27 -27.00 0.23 -18.44
N VAL A 28 -25.82 0.09 -17.86
CA VAL A 28 -25.59 -0.82 -16.73
C VAL A 28 -26.28 -0.31 -15.47
N SER A 29 -26.07 0.97 -15.15
CA SER A 29 -26.65 1.65 -14.00
C SER A 29 -26.55 3.17 -14.22
N GLU A 30 -27.41 3.94 -13.59
CA GLU A 30 -27.30 5.41 -13.53
C GLU A 30 -25.95 5.88 -12.96
N LYS A 31 -25.26 5.01 -12.20
CA LYS A 31 -23.96 5.30 -11.56
C LYS A 31 -22.76 5.23 -12.49
N VAL A 32 -22.89 4.55 -13.64
CA VAL A 32 -21.78 4.24 -14.57
C VAL A 32 -22.08 4.75 -15.99
N GLY A 33 -23.35 5.08 -16.27
CA GLY A 33 -23.73 5.61 -17.57
C GLY A 33 -23.65 4.58 -18.71
N THR A 34 -23.39 5.06 -19.92
CA THR A 34 -23.38 4.27 -21.17
C THR A 34 -22.02 3.66 -21.50
N GLU A 35 -20.94 4.22 -20.97
CA GLU A 35 -19.57 3.74 -21.16
C GLU A 35 -18.90 3.63 -19.80
N ILE A 36 -18.32 2.47 -19.54
CA ILE A 36 -17.61 2.15 -18.31
C ILE A 36 -16.16 2.61 -18.47
N ASP A 37 -15.76 3.62 -17.70
CA ASP A 37 -14.38 4.13 -17.68
C ASP A 37 -13.45 3.24 -16.85
N ILE A 38 -12.13 3.44 -16.99
CA ILE A 38 -11.08 2.79 -16.21
C ILE A 38 -11.29 2.95 -14.71
N HIS A 39 -11.72 4.13 -14.26
CA HIS A 39 -11.93 4.43 -12.86
C HIS A 39 -13.13 3.69 -12.28
N GLU A 40 -14.23 3.66 -13.03
CA GLU A 40 -15.46 2.95 -12.65
C GLU A 40 -15.26 1.44 -12.68
N ASN A 41 -14.57 0.93 -13.70
CA ASN A 41 -14.21 -0.48 -13.78
C ASN A 41 -13.34 -0.89 -12.60
N ARG A 42 -12.39 -0.04 -12.18
CA ARG A 42 -11.54 -0.28 -11.01
C ARG A 42 -12.35 -0.27 -9.71
N PHE A 43 -13.22 0.71 -9.54
CA PHE A 43 -14.03 0.86 -8.33
C PHE A 43 -15.08 -0.25 -8.18
N TYR A 44 -15.85 -0.52 -9.24
CA TYR A 44 -16.92 -1.52 -9.23
C TYR A 44 -16.42 -2.94 -9.54
N ARG A 45 -15.14 -3.09 -9.95
CA ARG A 45 -14.52 -4.34 -10.39
C ARG A 45 -15.42 -5.09 -11.39
N ILE A 46 -15.88 -4.42 -12.43
CA ILE A 46 -16.82 -5.00 -13.40
C ILE A 46 -16.11 -6.05 -14.26
N PHE A 47 -14.91 -5.72 -14.75
CA PHE A 47 -14.06 -6.56 -15.58
C PHE A 47 -12.64 -6.66 -15.01
N PRO A 48 -12.45 -7.26 -13.81
CA PRO A 48 -11.17 -7.28 -13.11
C PRO A 48 -10.11 -8.15 -13.82
N ALA A 49 -10.53 -9.13 -14.63
CA ALA A 49 -9.62 -10.01 -15.36
C ALA A 49 -9.03 -9.38 -16.63
N GLU A 50 -9.54 -8.21 -17.04
CA GLU A 50 -9.16 -7.57 -18.30
C GLU A 50 -7.92 -6.68 -18.13
N LYS A 51 -6.74 -7.26 -18.36
CA LYS A 51 -5.48 -6.52 -18.36
C LYS A 51 -5.50 -5.39 -19.39
N GLY A 52 -5.02 -4.21 -18.99
CA GLY A 52 -4.94 -3.03 -19.85
C GLY A 52 -6.31 -2.41 -20.19
N PHE A 53 -7.35 -2.66 -19.40
CA PHE A 53 -8.68 -2.08 -19.61
C PHE A 53 -8.62 -0.55 -19.72
N MET A 54 -9.22 -0.01 -20.79
CA MET A 54 -9.39 1.43 -20.99
C MET A 54 -10.84 1.83 -20.81
N SER A 55 -11.73 1.22 -21.59
CA SER A 55 -13.18 1.43 -21.46
C SER A 55 -13.98 0.24 -21.96
N ALA A 56 -15.27 0.19 -21.61
CA ALA A 56 -16.19 -0.79 -22.17
C ALA A 56 -17.60 -0.24 -22.37
N GLN A 57 -18.25 -0.74 -23.41
CA GLN A 57 -19.66 -0.46 -23.70
C GLN A 57 -20.41 -1.78 -23.83
N ILE A 58 -21.63 -1.84 -23.29
CA ILE A 58 -22.53 -2.98 -23.45
C ILE A 58 -23.60 -2.59 -24.46
N ILE A 59 -23.72 -3.38 -25.52
CA ILE A 59 -24.61 -3.12 -26.65
C ILE A 59 -25.67 -4.22 -26.66
N ASP A 60 -26.94 -3.85 -26.67
CA ASP A 60 -28.05 -4.78 -26.85
C ASP A 60 -28.11 -5.21 -28.32
N VAL A 61 -28.00 -6.52 -28.55
CA VAL A 61 -28.03 -7.14 -29.88
C VAL A 61 -29.42 -7.69 -30.21
N GLY A 62 -30.35 -7.65 -29.26
CA GLY A 62 -31.68 -8.23 -29.36
C GLY A 62 -31.76 -9.65 -28.81
N GLU A 63 -33.00 -10.13 -28.63
CA GLU A 63 -33.31 -11.49 -28.16
C GLU A 63 -32.70 -11.85 -26.79
N GLY A 64 -32.43 -10.84 -25.93
CA GLY A 64 -31.83 -11.04 -24.62
C GLY A 64 -30.31 -11.28 -24.65
N ASN A 65 -29.67 -11.07 -25.80
CA ASN A 65 -28.22 -11.18 -25.97
C ASN A 65 -27.57 -9.79 -26.01
N PHE A 66 -26.47 -9.65 -25.28
CA PHE A 66 -25.71 -8.42 -25.21
C PHE A 66 -24.28 -8.64 -25.71
N ARG A 67 -23.69 -7.60 -26.30
CA ARG A 67 -22.30 -7.58 -26.74
C ARG A 67 -21.52 -6.56 -25.93
N ILE A 68 -20.52 -7.01 -25.20
CA ILE A 68 -19.54 -6.15 -24.55
C ILE A 68 -18.44 -5.81 -25.57
N ALA A 69 -18.24 -4.53 -25.85
CA ALA A 69 -17.10 -4.01 -26.58
C ALA A 69 -16.10 -3.41 -25.59
N ILE A 70 -14.96 -4.06 -25.40
CA ILE A 70 -13.90 -3.64 -24.47
C ILE A 70 -12.74 -3.06 -25.28
N VAL A 71 -12.31 -1.86 -24.94
CA VAL A 71 -11.08 -1.25 -25.44
C VAL A 71 -9.98 -1.49 -24.42
N LYS A 72 -8.82 -1.96 -24.88
CA LYS A 72 -7.66 -2.24 -24.03
C LYS A 72 -6.38 -1.72 -24.63
N GLN A 73 -5.43 -1.36 -23.79
CA GLN A 73 -4.07 -1.03 -24.17
C GLN A 73 -3.14 -2.20 -23.82
N ILE A 74 -2.55 -2.84 -24.83
CA ILE A 74 -1.58 -3.93 -24.67
C ILE A 74 -0.32 -3.51 -25.43
N ASP A 75 0.83 -3.50 -24.75
CA ASP A 75 2.13 -3.09 -25.30
C ASP A 75 2.08 -1.72 -26.02
N GLY A 76 1.35 -0.77 -25.44
CA GLY A 76 1.18 0.58 -25.98
C GLY A 76 0.21 0.69 -27.16
N LYS A 77 -0.39 -0.41 -27.64
CA LYS A 77 -1.36 -0.41 -28.74
C LYS A 77 -2.78 -0.65 -28.24
N GLU A 78 -3.73 0.08 -28.82
CA GLU A 78 -5.15 -0.14 -28.56
C GLU A 78 -5.67 -1.37 -29.31
N THR A 79 -6.36 -2.23 -28.57
CA THR A 79 -7.01 -3.44 -29.06
C THR A 79 -8.46 -3.44 -28.63
N LYS A 80 -9.35 -3.84 -29.54
CA LYS A 80 -10.80 -3.94 -29.27
C LYS A 80 -11.20 -5.39 -29.19
N VAL A 81 -11.71 -5.81 -28.04
CA VAL A 81 -12.20 -7.17 -27.80
C VAL A 81 -13.72 -7.11 -27.73
N ARG A 82 -14.39 -8.04 -28.42
CA ARG A 82 -15.84 -8.19 -28.37
C ARG A 82 -16.17 -9.50 -27.67
N ARG A 83 -17.11 -9.45 -26.73
CA ARG A 83 -17.66 -10.64 -26.05
C ARG A 83 -19.17 -10.60 -26.07
N TYR A 84 -19.79 -11.76 -26.08
CA TYR A 84 -21.23 -11.90 -26.00
C TYR A 84 -21.59 -12.45 -24.64
N ILE A 85 -22.64 -11.89 -24.05
CA ILE A 85 -23.19 -12.28 -22.75
C ILE A 85 -24.72 -12.42 -22.87
N ASP A 86 -25.32 -13.19 -21.98
CA ASP A 86 -26.76 -13.32 -21.90
C ASP A 86 -27.39 -12.29 -20.93
N GLN A 87 -28.72 -12.29 -20.86
CA GLN A 87 -29.47 -11.43 -19.95
C GLN A 87 -29.19 -11.72 -18.46
N ILE A 88 -28.82 -12.96 -18.12
CA ILE A 88 -28.54 -13.35 -16.74
C ILE A 88 -27.23 -12.72 -16.28
N GLU A 89 -26.18 -12.83 -17.09
CA GLU A 89 -24.89 -12.20 -16.86
C GLU A 89 -25.00 -10.67 -16.83
N PHE A 90 -25.76 -10.08 -17.75
CA PHE A 90 -26.02 -8.65 -17.73
C PHE A 90 -26.67 -8.20 -16.40
N LYS A 91 -27.72 -8.91 -15.94
CA LYS A 91 -28.37 -8.62 -14.65
C LYS A 91 -27.42 -8.78 -13.46
N LYS A 92 -26.51 -9.76 -13.48
CA LYS A 92 -25.49 -9.91 -12.42
C LYS A 92 -24.59 -8.68 -12.35
N ILE A 93 -24.15 -8.16 -13.50
CA ILE A 93 -23.34 -6.94 -13.57
C ILE A 93 -24.14 -5.75 -13.00
N GLN A 94 -25.39 -5.57 -13.42
CA GLN A 94 -26.24 -4.49 -12.91
C GLN A 94 -26.43 -4.56 -11.39
N GLN A 95 -26.74 -5.76 -10.87
CA GLN A 95 -26.94 -5.97 -9.43
C GLN A 95 -25.68 -5.63 -8.64
N LYS A 96 -24.50 -6.06 -9.11
CA LYS A 96 -23.21 -5.76 -8.47
C LYS A 96 -22.96 -4.26 -8.37
N VAL A 97 -23.14 -3.53 -9.48
CA VAL A 97 -22.96 -2.07 -9.51
C VAL A 97 -23.99 -1.36 -8.63
N ASN A 98 -25.24 -1.82 -8.64
CA ASN A 98 -26.32 -1.19 -7.89
C ASN A 98 -26.19 -1.35 -6.37
N GLN A 99 -25.65 -2.47 -5.89
CA GLN A 99 -25.37 -2.70 -4.47
C GLN A 99 -24.24 -1.83 -3.93
N LEU A 100 -23.31 -1.43 -4.78
CA LEU A 100 -22.17 -0.61 -4.39
C LEU A 100 -22.53 0.88 -4.35
N PRO A 101 -21.84 1.70 -3.54
CA PRO A 101 -22.10 3.14 -3.45
C PRO A 101 -21.83 3.85 -4.79
N ALA A 102 -22.36 5.06 -4.96
CA ALA A 102 -22.06 5.87 -6.13
C ALA A 102 -20.57 6.26 -6.18
N PHE A 103 -19.98 6.24 -7.38
CA PHE A 103 -18.63 6.71 -7.61
C PHE A 103 -18.64 8.24 -7.61
N THR A 104 -17.96 8.85 -6.63
CA THR A 104 -17.86 10.31 -6.46
C THR A 104 -16.40 10.73 -6.51
N GLU A 105 -16.11 12.02 -6.75
CA GLU A 105 -14.73 12.53 -6.72
C GLU A 105 -14.02 12.26 -5.38
N LYS A 106 -14.74 12.36 -4.25
CA LYS A 106 -14.18 12.00 -2.94
C LYS A 106 -13.79 10.52 -2.88
N ARG A 107 -14.65 9.63 -3.37
CA ARG A 107 -14.38 8.18 -3.46
C ARG A 107 -13.25 7.86 -4.43
N LYS A 108 -13.13 8.64 -5.52
CA LYS A 108 -12.00 8.55 -6.46
C LYS A 108 -10.71 8.84 -5.72
N VAL A 109 -10.66 9.94 -4.96
CA VAL A 109 -9.50 10.28 -4.13
C VAL A 109 -9.21 9.17 -3.10
N GLU A 110 -10.18 8.73 -2.31
CA GLU A 110 -10.03 7.63 -1.34
C GLU A 110 -9.52 6.32 -1.99
N MET A 111 -10.05 5.97 -3.17
CA MET A 111 -9.62 4.80 -3.94
C MET A 111 -8.15 4.94 -4.36
N TYR A 112 -7.73 6.11 -4.84
CA TYR A 112 -6.36 6.37 -5.26
C TYR A 112 -5.39 6.55 -4.09
N GLU A 113 -5.85 7.05 -2.94
CA GLU A 113 -5.09 7.13 -1.70
C GLU A 113 -4.77 5.74 -1.15
N GLY A 114 -5.66 4.76 -1.29
CA GLY A 114 -5.37 3.37 -0.92
C GLY A 114 -4.42 2.64 -1.89
N MET A 115 -4.18 3.20 -3.09
CA MET A 115 -3.35 2.59 -4.14
C MET A 115 -1.94 3.15 -4.15
N ASP A 116 -1.27 3.07 -3.01
CA ASP A 116 0.08 3.60 -2.82
C ASP A 116 1.09 3.09 -3.87
N PHE A 117 0.85 1.92 -4.47
CA PHE A 117 1.64 1.40 -5.59
C PHE A 117 1.74 2.37 -6.78
N LEU A 118 0.70 3.18 -7.03
CA LEU A 118 0.72 4.18 -8.11
C LEU A 118 1.62 5.37 -7.80
N ARG A 119 1.86 5.61 -6.50
CA ARG A 119 2.69 6.70 -5.99
C ARG A 119 3.99 6.21 -5.36
N ALA A 120 4.27 4.92 -5.48
CA ALA A 120 5.36 4.22 -4.82
C ALA A 120 6.70 4.93 -4.97
N GLU A 121 7.02 5.34 -6.20
CA GLU A 121 8.26 6.06 -6.51
C GLU A 121 8.37 7.37 -5.71
N LYS A 122 7.31 8.19 -5.71
CA LYS A 122 7.28 9.45 -4.96
C LYS A 122 7.43 9.21 -3.47
N ILE A 123 6.66 8.27 -2.92
CA ILE A 123 6.66 8.01 -1.48
C ILE A 123 8.04 7.51 -1.03
N ILE A 124 8.67 6.61 -1.77
CA ILE A 124 9.98 6.04 -1.44
C ILE A 124 11.11 7.08 -1.57
N ASN A 125 10.99 8.00 -2.53
CA ASN A 125 11.91 9.12 -2.65
C ASN A 125 11.78 10.08 -1.47
N ASP A 126 10.57 10.29 -0.95
CA ASP A 126 10.28 11.15 0.21
C ASP A 126 10.73 10.52 1.55
N ILE A 127 10.98 9.20 1.61
CA ILE A 127 11.51 8.54 2.83
C ILE A 127 12.88 9.18 3.18
N PRO A 128 13.07 9.67 4.42
CA PRO A 128 14.35 10.22 4.87
C PRO A 128 15.44 9.15 4.80
N LYS A 129 16.65 9.51 4.38
CA LYS A 129 17.78 8.59 4.21
C LYS A 129 18.97 9.08 5.07
N PRO A 130 19.72 8.19 5.75
CA PRO A 130 19.58 6.74 5.78
C PRO A 130 18.45 6.26 6.72
N GLN A 131 17.75 5.19 6.36
CA GLN A 131 16.60 4.68 7.13
C GLN A 131 16.55 3.16 7.13
N PHE A 132 16.32 2.53 8.29
CA PHE A 132 16.07 1.10 8.33
C PHE A 132 14.70 0.78 7.73
N ILE A 133 14.69 -0.12 6.75
CA ILE A 133 13.51 -0.58 6.03
C ILE A 133 13.43 -2.11 6.00
N VAL A 134 12.21 -2.59 5.82
CA VAL A 134 11.91 -4.00 5.61
C VAL A 134 11.19 -4.12 4.29
N VAL A 135 11.71 -4.95 3.40
CA VAL A 135 11.23 -5.05 2.02
C VAL A 135 10.80 -6.48 1.75
N ASN A 136 9.63 -6.64 1.15
CA ASN A 136 9.16 -7.92 0.64
C ASN A 136 9.25 -7.93 -0.88
N HIS A 137 10.00 -8.87 -1.42
CA HIS A 137 10.12 -9.13 -2.84
C HIS A 137 8.94 -9.99 -3.33
N SER A 138 8.58 -9.87 -4.62
CA SER A 138 7.53 -10.67 -5.27
C SER A 138 7.73 -12.19 -5.25
N GLU A 139 8.92 -12.64 -4.86
CA GLU A 139 9.24 -14.07 -4.64
C GLU A 139 9.01 -14.51 -3.18
N ASN A 140 8.28 -13.73 -2.39
CA ASN A 140 8.10 -13.93 -0.94
C ASN A 140 9.40 -13.88 -0.12
N LYS A 141 10.47 -13.32 -0.68
CA LYS A 141 11.74 -13.10 0.02
C LYS A 141 11.68 -11.79 0.78
N LYS A 142 12.08 -11.82 2.06
CA LYS A 142 12.09 -10.64 2.94
C LYS A 142 13.51 -10.16 3.17
N LEU A 143 13.80 -8.93 2.76
CA LEU A 143 15.06 -8.25 3.03
C LEU A 143 14.88 -7.25 4.18
N ARG A 144 15.90 -7.14 5.04
CA ARG A 144 15.97 -6.14 6.10
C ARG A 144 17.30 -5.42 6.00
N GLY A 145 17.29 -4.10 6.02
CA GLY A 145 18.51 -3.33 5.92
C GLY A 145 18.27 -1.83 5.93
N THR A 146 19.35 -1.07 5.74
CA THR A 146 19.28 0.39 5.74
C THR A 146 19.19 0.91 4.30
N LEU A 147 18.09 1.59 3.97
CA LEU A 147 17.95 2.34 2.73
C LEU A 147 18.94 3.51 2.74
N LEU A 148 19.91 3.46 1.84
CA LEU A 148 20.92 4.50 1.68
C LEU A 148 20.50 5.53 0.64
N LYS A 149 20.04 5.06 -0.52
CA LYS A 149 19.66 5.89 -1.66
C LYS A 149 18.70 5.17 -2.59
N VAL A 150 18.02 5.96 -3.41
CA VAL A 150 17.10 5.51 -4.46
C VAL A 150 17.49 6.25 -5.73
N GLU A 151 17.89 5.51 -6.77
CA GLU A 151 18.32 6.04 -8.07
C GLU A 151 17.66 5.20 -9.16
N ASP A 152 17.05 5.84 -10.17
CA ASP A 152 16.43 5.17 -11.32
C ASP A 152 15.49 4.00 -10.94
N ASN A 153 14.65 4.20 -9.92
CA ASN A 153 13.77 3.17 -9.35
C ASN A 153 14.49 1.94 -8.77
N ILE A 154 15.77 2.07 -8.41
CA ILE A 154 16.58 1.05 -7.75
C ILE A 154 16.87 1.48 -6.31
N LEU A 155 16.48 0.64 -5.36
CA LEU A 155 16.76 0.82 -3.94
C LEU A 155 18.14 0.25 -3.61
N HIS A 156 18.98 1.06 -2.99
CA HIS A 156 20.28 0.65 -2.46
C HIS A 156 20.16 0.39 -0.96
N ILE A 157 20.15 -0.89 -0.58
CA ILE A 157 19.86 -1.34 0.78
C ILE A 157 21.13 -1.96 1.36
N GLN A 158 21.66 -1.36 2.43
CA GLN A 158 22.78 -1.92 3.17
C GLN A 158 22.30 -3.06 4.06
N GLY A 159 22.67 -4.29 3.71
CA GLY A 159 22.53 -5.47 4.54
C GLY A 159 23.72 -5.64 5.50
N PRO A 160 23.82 -6.80 6.18
CA PRO A 160 24.89 -7.08 7.14
C PRO A 160 26.30 -7.11 6.52
N SER A 161 26.42 -7.57 5.28
CA SER A 161 27.72 -7.82 4.62
C SER A 161 27.90 -7.05 3.31
N LEU A 162 26.82 -6.65 2.65
CA LEU A 162 26.86 -6.06 1.30
C LEU A 162 25.67 -5.13 1.06
N VAL A 163 25.83 -4.25 0.06
CA VAL A 163 24.75 -3.38 -0.42
C VAL A 163 23.98 -4.11 -1.52
N GLU A 164 22.73 -4.42 -1.24
CA GLU A 164 21.81 -5.02 -2.19
C GLU A 164 21.13 -3.94 -3.04
N LYS A 165 20.95 -4.23 -4.33
CA LYS A 165 20.26 -3.37 -5.28
C LYS A 165 18.97 -4.05 -5.71
N ILE A 166 17.83 -3.43 -5.46
CA ILE A 166 16.53 -4.02 -5.79
C ILE A 166 15.70 -3.03 -6.59
N SER A 167 15.11 -3.49 -7.69
CA SER A 167 14.17 -2.69 -8.47
C SER A 167 12.87 -2.50 -7.71
N LEU A 168 12.33 -1.29 -7.71
CA LEU A 168 11.04 -0.97 -7.13
C LEU A 168 9.90 -1.82 -7.75
N SER A 169 10.02 -2.13 -9.04
CA SER A 169 9.02 -2.92 -9.77
C SER A 169 8.87 -4.37 -9.30
N SER A 170 9.86 -4.89 -8.57
CA SER A 170 9.84 -6.28 -8.07
C SER A 170 9.51 -6.37 -6.56
N LEU A 171 9.04 -5.26 -5.99
CA LEU A 171 8.65 -5.17 -4.59
C LEU A 171 7.14 -5.25 -4.42
N ASP A 172 6.71 -6.02 -3.43
CA ASP A 172 5.31 -6.10 -3.05
C ASP A 172 4.98 -5.16 -1.90
N LYS A 173 5.90 -5.04 -0.93
CA LYS A 173 5.72 -4.19 0.25
C LYS A 173 7.03 -3.56 0.69
N ILE A 174 6.93 -2.36 1.24
CA ILE A 174 8.00 -1.72 1.99
C ILE A 174 7.45 -1.25 3.34
N SER A 175 8.17 -1.57 4.41
CA SER A 175 7.88 -1.05 5.74
C SER A 175 9.04 -0.18 6.19
N PHE A 176 8.73 1.01 6.69
CA PHE A 176 9.69 1.96 7.24
C PHE A 176 9.08 2.68 8.44
N ARG A 177 9.85 3.54 9.09
CA ARG A 177 9.37 4.28 10.26
C ARG A 177 9.21 5.74 9.88
N GLN A 178 8.02 6.29 10.11
CA GLN A 178 7.68 7.65 9.67
C GLN A 178 8.47 8.74 10.40
N SER A 179 8.86 8.51 11.66
CA SER A 179 9.50 9.55 12.47
C SER A 179 10.63 8.99 13.32
N PHE A 180 11.79 9.63 13.27
CA PHE A 180 12.79 9.51 14.33
C PHE A 180 12.57 10.59 15.39
N GLY A 181 12.97 10.31 16.62
CA GLY A 181 13.01 11.32 17.68
C GLY A 181 11.66 11.74 18.26
N LYS A 182 10.56 11.03 17.95
CA LYS A 182 9.23 11.27 18.57
C LYS A 182 9.29 11.30 20.11
N TYR A 183 10.21 10.53 20.67
CA TYR A 183 10.40 10.39 22.11
C TYR A 183 11.56 11.22 22.67
N ASP A 184 12.34 11.95 21.86
CA ASP A 184 13.57 12.64 22.29
C ASP A 184 13.34 13.63 23.43
N LYS A 185 12.15 14.23 23.49
CA LYS A 185 11.72 15.06 24.64
C LYS A 185 11.80 14.35 25.99
N TYR A 186 11.77 13.01 26.01
CA TYR A 186 11.85 12.18 27.20
C TYR A 186 13.28 11.72 27.51
N LYS A 187 14.27 12.01 26.66
CA LYS A 187 15.65 11.56 26.83
C LYS A 187 16.22 11.96 28.20
N ASN A 188 16.07 13.23 28.57
CA ASN A 188 16.56 13.71 29.87
C ASN A 188 15.88 13.00 31.06
N TYR A 189 14.57 12.75 30.98
CA TYR A 189 13.84 12.01 32.01
C TYR A 189 14.31 10.56 32.10
N PHE A 190 14.62 9.93 30.97
CA PHE A 190 15.18 8.59 30.92
C PHE A 190 16.56 8.50 31.57
N PHE A 191 17.42 9.50 31.37
CA PHE A 191 18.72 9.61 32.04
C PHE A 191 18.58 9.71 33.56
N VAL A 192 17.67 10.54 34.05
CA VAL A 192 17.39 10.63 35.50
C VAL A 192 16.89 9.29 36.04
N GLY A 193 15.94 8.65 35.33
CA GLY A 193 15.40 7.36 35.74
C GLY A 193 16.45 6.24 35.79
N THR A 194 17.32 6.15 34.79
CA THR A 194 18.39 5.15 34.73
C THR A 194 19.49 5.40 35.76
N GLY A 195 19.81 6.67 36.07
CA GLY A 195 20.67 7.02 37.20
C GLY A 195 20.10 6.56 38.55
N ILE A 196 18.79 6.76 38.77
CA ILE A 196 18.09 6.25 39.98
C ILE A 196 18.11 4.72 40.02
N LEU A 197 17.84 4.04 38.89
CA LEU A 197 17.92 2.58 38.82
C LEU A 197 19.34 2.06 39.12
N GLY A 198 20.36 2.75 38.62
CA GLY A 198 21.76 2.47 38.95
C GLY A 198 22.05 2.61 40.44
N LEU A 199 21.52 3.64 41.08
CA LEU A 199 21.60 3.81 42.53
C LEU A 199 20.90 2.69 43.30
N ILE A 200 19.67 2.31 42.90
CA ILE A 200 18.92 1.20 43.51
C ILE A 200 19.69 -0.12 43.35
N GLY A 201 20.28 -0.35 42.18
CA GLY A 201 21.13 -1.51 41.92
C GLY A 201 22.35 -1.54 42.85
N ALA A 202 23.04 -0.41 43.01
CA ALA A 202 24.16 -0.30 43.94
C ALA A 202 23.74 -0.42 45.41
N TYR A 203 22.55 0.06 45.77
CA TYR A 203 21.94 -0.15 47.09
C TYR A 203 21.72 -1.63 47.38
N SER A 204 21.06 -2.34 46.46
CA SER A 204 20.84 -3.78 46.57
C SER A 204 22.15 -4.57 46.60
N TYR A 205 23.15 -4.14 45.83
CA TYR A 205 24.47 -4.75 45.82
C TYR A 205 25.21 -4.57 47.15
N ASN A 206 25.14 -3.38 47.75
CA ASN A 206 25.79 -3.10 49.02
C ASN A 206 25.08 -3.77 50.21
N SER A 207 23.75 -3.91 50.19
CA SER A 207 23.01 -4.55 51.30
C SER A 207 23.33 -6.04 51.45
N GLN A 208 23.83 -6.68 50.40
CA GLN A 208 24.24 -8.10 50.41
C GLN A 208 25.69 -8.30 50.87
N ARG A 209 26.46 -7.22 51.10
CA ARG A 209 27.88 -7.27 51.45
C ARG A 209 28.08 -7.07 52.95
N ALA A 210 29.05 -7.80 53.51
CA ALA A 210 29.52 -7.55 54.88
C ALA A 210 30.15 -6.15 54.99
N VAL A 211 30.03 -5.54 56.18
CA VAL A 211 30.67 -4.27 56.51
C VAL A 211 32.19 -4.46 56.51
N ILE A 212 32.89 -3.60 55.78
CA ILE A 212 34.36 -3.60 55.71
C ILE A 212 34.88 -2.61 56.74
N TYR A 213 35.87 -3.03 57.53
CA TYR A 213 36.54 -2.19 58.53
C TYR A 213 37.94 -1.82 58.05
N ASN A 214 38.46 -0.68 58.51
CA ASN A 214 39.87 -0.32 58.32
C ASN A 214 40.76 -0.95 59.40
N ASP A 215 42.07 -0.68 59.32
CA ASP A 215 43.07 -1.16 60.28
C ASP A 215 42.82 -0.69 61.73
N TYR A 216 41.98 0.34 61.91
CA TYR A 216 41.56 0.89 63.20
C TYR A 216 40.16 0.43 63.63
N ASN A 217 39.60 -0.60 62.98
CA ASN A 217 38.27 -1.15 63.26
C ASN A 217 37.11 -0.15 63.08
N ILE A 218 37.27 0.83 62.19
CA ILE A 218 36.26 1.82 61.81
C ILE A 218 35.58 1.38 60.51
N PRO A 219 34.23 1.37 60.41
CA PRO A 219 33.51 1.04 59.19
C PRO A 219 33.88 1.95 58.00
N ARG A 220 34.15 1.33 56.84
CA ARG A 220 34.50 2.01 55.59
C ARG A 220 33.27 2.46 54.80
N ASN A 221 32.58 3.47 55.32
CA ASN A 221 31.42 4.09 54.66
C ASN A 221 31.77 4.82 53.35
N ASP A 222 33.03 5.22 53.20
CA ASP A 222 33.59 5.79 51.98
C ASP A 222 33.49 4.81 50.79
N ILE A 223 33.79 3.52 51.02
CA ILE A 223 33.71 2.48 49.99
C ILE A 223 32.24 2.23 49.60
N VAL A 224 31.33 2.26 50.56
CA VAL A 224 29.89 2.12 50.33
C VAL A 224 29.38 3.27 49.46
N PHE A 225 29.74 4.50 49.82
CA PHE A 225 29.39 5.69 49.04
C PHE A 225 29.98 5.67 47.63
N TYR A 226 31.26 5.28 47.49
CA TYR A 226 31.91 5.11 46.19
C TYR A 226 31.14 4.15 45.28
N ARG A 227 30.62 3.04 45.82
CA ARG A 227 29.82 2.08 45.05
C ARG A 227 28.46 2.64 44.63
N TYR A 228 27.81 3.45 45.46
CA TYR A 228 26.58 4.16 45.05
C TYR A 228 26.82 5.11 43.89
N LEU A 229 27.91 5.87 43.95
CA LEU A 229 28.30 6.79 42.88
C LEU A 229 28.64 6.03 41.59
N ASN A 230 29.32 4.89 41.67
CA ASN A 230 29.55 4.01 40.53
C ASN A 230 28.25 3.44 39.95
N GLY A 231 27.29 3.07 40.80
CA GLY A 231 25.96 2.62 40.36
C GLY A 231 25.26 3.68 39.51
N ILE A 232 25.25 4.93 39.97
CA ILE A 232 24.70 6.07 39.22
C ILE A 232 25.44 6.23 37.89
N ILE A 233 26.77 6.25 37.88
CA ILE A 233 27.58 6.41 36.66
C ILE A 233 27.28 5.29 35.66
N LEU A 234 27.23 4.03 36.11
CA LEU A 234 26.88 2.90 35.24
C LEU A 234 25.47 3.06 34.68
N GLY A 235 24.50 3.45 35.51
CA GLY A 235 23.14 3.75 35.06
C GLY A 235 23.10 4.82 33.97
N LEU A 236 23.92 5.87 34.10
CA LEU A 236 23.99 7.00 33.16
C LEU A 236 24.72 6.67 31.84
N ILE A 237 25.79 5.87 31.89
CA ILE A 237 26.59 5.55 30.69
C ILE A 237 25.76 4.75 29.68
N PHE A 238 24.90 3.85 30.14
CA PHE A 238 24.05 3.05 29.25
C PHE A 238 22.72 3.74 28.88
N SER A 239 22.42 4.92 29.44
CA SER A 239 21.14 5.59 29.24
C SER A 239 20.86 5.91 27.78
N SER A 240 21.86 6.39 27.02
CA SER A 240 21.72 6.78 25.62
C SER A 240 21.31 5.60 24.74
N GLU A 241 22.06 4.52 24.80
CA GLU A 241 21.90 3.35 23.95
C GLU A 241 20.58 2.64 24.24
N VAL A 242 20.25 2.50 25.53
CA VAL A 242 18.98 1.87 25.94
C VAL A 242 17.80 2.77 25.56
N PHE A 243 17.91 4.09 25.72
CA PHE A 243 16.89 5.03 25.29
C PHE A 243 16.67 4.96 23.77
N ASP A 244 17.74 4.99 22.99
CA ASP A 244 17.68 4.95 21.53
C ASP A 244 17.07 3.61 21.08
N ALA A 245 17.41 2.48 21.73
CA ALA A 245 16.80 1.17 21.46
C ALA A 245 15.30 1.11 21.81
N ILE A 246 14.91 1.62 22.98
CA ILE A 246 13.51 1.62 23.42
C ILE A 246 12.66 2.57 22.58
N SER A 247 13.14 3.80 22.34
CA SER A 247 12.46 4.78 21.50
C SER A 247 12.30 4.26 20.07
N THR A 248 13.31 3.56 19.57
CA THR A 248 13.24 2.78 18.33
C THR A 248 12.14 1.73 18.46
N LEU A 249 12.13 0.86 19.45
CA LEU A 249 11.10 -0.20 19.53
C LEU A 249 9.66 0.34 19.65
N LEU A 250 9.46 1.47 20.33
CA LEU A 250 8.17 2.12 20.51
C LEU A 250 7.67 2.89 19.28
N THR A 251 8.57 3.22 18.36
CA THR A 251 8.22 3.93 17.13
C THR A 251 7.55 2.97 16.15
N SER A 252 6.30 3.25 15.79
CA SER A 252 5.53 2.46 14.84
C SER A 252 6.15 2.47 13.45
N SER A 253 6.14 1.30 12.80
CA SER A 253 6.44 1.17 11.38
C SER A 253 5.18 1.34 10.55
N GLU A 254 5.25 2.16 9.52
CA GLU A 254 4.28 2.20 8.43
C GLU A 254 4.64 1.13 7.40
N THR A 255 3.64 0.54 6.78
CA THR A 255 3.81 -0.42 5.68
C THR A 255 3.03 0.06 4.48
N ILE A 256 3.71 0.12 3.35
CA ILE A 256 3.17 0.54 2.08
C ILE A 256 3.13 -0.66 1.15
N ILE A 257 1.99 -0.80 0.47
CA ILE A 257 1.78 -1.83 -0.55
C ILE A 257 2.22 -1.26 -1.90
N LEU A 258 3.13 -1.97 -2.55
CA LEU A 258 3.79 -1.54 -3.79
C LEU A 258 3.33 -2.33 -5.01
N SER A 259 2.57 -3.40 -4.85
CA SER A 259 2.02 -4.19 -5.96
C SER A 259 0.49 -4.32 -5.90
N GLU A 260 -0.14 -4.25 -7.08
CA GLU A 260 -1.60 -4.39 -7.23
C GLU A 260 -2.08 -5.78 -6.78
N ALA A 261 -1.29 -6.82 -7.04
CA ALA A 261 -1.61 -8.19 -6.62
C ALA A 261 -1.73 -8.33 -5.10
N GLU A 262 -0.85 -7.67 -4.36
CA GLU A 262 -0.86 -7.72 -2.90
C GLU A 262 -1.92 -6.79 -2.29
N TYR A 263 -2.22 -5.66 -2.95
CA TYR A 263 -3.37 -4.80 -2.60
C TYR A 263 -4.69 -5.55 -2.72
N ASP A 264 -4.86 -6.29 -3.82
CA ASP A 264 -6.07 -7.08 -4.07
C ASP A 264 -6.24 -8.20 -3.03
N LYS A 265 -5.13 -8.80 -2.61
CA LYS A 265 -5.12 -9.85 -1.59
C LYS A 265 -5.48 -9.34 -0.20
N GLU A 266 -5.04 -8.16 0.21
CA GLU A 266 -5.39 -7.63 1.55
C GLU A 266 -6.82 -7.08 1.62
N ASN A 267 -7.35 -6.54 0.53
CA ASN A 267 -8.65 -5.87 0.55
C ASN A 267 -9.83 -6.75 0.09
N TYR A 268 -9.57 -7.83 -0.65
CA TYR A 268 -10.64 -8.59 -1.31
C TYR A 268 -10.52 -10.12 -1.22
N ASN A 269 -9.48 -10.68 -0.58
CA ASN A 269 -9.37 -12.12 -0.29
C ASN A 269 -9.59 -12.43 1.19
#